data_AF-A0A662IMZ8-F1
#
_entry.id   AF-A0A662IMZ8-F1
#
_cell.length_a   1.000
_cell.length_b   1.000
_cell.length_c   1.000
_cell.angle_alpha   90.00
_cell.angle_beta   90.00
_cell.angle_gamma   90.00
#
_symmetry.space_group_name_H-M   'P 1'
#
loop_
_entity.id
_entity.type
_entity.pdbx_description
1 polymer ?
#
loop_
_entity_poly.entity_id
_entity_poly.type
_entity_poly.pdbx_seq_one_letter_code
_entity_poly.pdbx_strand_id
1 'polypeptide(L)'
;MRSEEKERLDKEELRLRSELKKIKEELDVLYKELREEKEKKEDLNNKIANLKSEISNVRIEFSNRKNEAAKEREKLRELRGEITKLRREAKDLRLKLGRRDPIELKNQLESLEWEYQTSTLTLEEEKRMVRLIEEIRSLVHVAEKLDEKERELKAKEEAYEKAVESLEAVRKELEGLKEKLGELKKKLEVLLERRREINEHIRSIREKISKLKTRREE
;
A
#
# COMPACT_ATOMS: atom_id res chain seq x y z
N MET A 1 83.33 -37.45 16.05
CA MET A 1 82.95 -36.31 16.91
C MET A 1 82.66 -35.04 16.11
N ARG A 2 83.64 -34.20 15.71
CA ARG A 2 83.35 -32.95 14.94
C ARG A 2 82.62 -33.13 13.60
N SER A 3 82.87 -34.24 12.89
CA SER A 3 82.20 -34.54 11.60
C SER A 3 80.75 -34.98 11.77
N GLU A 4 80.45 -35.76 12.80
CA GLU A 4 79.10 -36.29 13.06
C GLU A 4 78.19 -35.20 13.63
N GLU A 5 78.74 -34.29 14.44
CA GLU A 5 78.04 -33.12 14.96
C GLU A 5 77.69 -32.15 13.83
N LYS A 6 78.61 -31.91 12.89
CA LYS A 6 78.36 -31.12 11.68
C LYS A 6 77.27 -31.76 10.80
N GLU A 7 77.34 -33.07 10.57
CA GLU A 7 76.32 -33.78 9.78
C GLU A 7 74.93 -33.77 10.44
N ARG A 8 74.86 -33.78 11.77
CA ARG A 8 73.60 -33.63 12.52
C ARG A 8 73.03 -32.22 12.36
N LEU A 9 73.87 -31.19 12.49
CA LEU A 9 73.47 -29.79 12.29
C LEU A 9 72.99 -29.54 10.85
N ASP A 10 73.68 -30.09 9.85
CA ASP A 10 73.28 -29.96 8.44
C ASP A 10 71.91 -30.62 8.17
N LYS A 11 71.63 -31.79 8.78
CA LYS A 11 70.32 -32.46 8.70
C LYS A 11 69.22 -31.66 9.38
N GLU A 12 69.51 -31.07 10.53
CA GLU A 12 68.55 -30.24 11.27
C GLU A 12 68.25 -28.93 10.53
N GLU A 13 69.26 -28.29 9.95
CA GLU A 13 69.10 -27.11 9.10
C GLU A 13 68.23 -27.41 7.87
N LEU A 14 68.47 -28.54 7.19
CA LEU A 14 67.63 -28.99 6.08
C LEU A 14 66.18 -29.23 6.51
N ARG A 15 65.97 -29.81 7.69
CA ARG A 15 64.63 -30.02 8.25
C ARG A 15 63.93 -28.69 8.50
N LEU A 16 64.57 -27.75 9.20
CA LEU A 16 64.02 -26.42 9.48
C LEU A 16 63.73 -25.63 8.21
N ARG A 17 64.61 -25.69 7.20
CA ARG A 17 64.36 -25.09 5.87
C ARG A 17 63.12 -25.67 5.20
N SER A 18 62.92 -26.98 5.29
CA SER A 18 61.74 -27.65 4.73
C SER A 18 60.45 -27.26 5.46
N GLU A 19 60.49 -27.12 6.80
CA GLU A 19 59.35 -26.69 7.61
C GLU A 19 58.99 -25.22 7.36
N LEU A 20 59.99 -24.34 7.28
CA LEU A 20 59.78 -22.93 6.91
C LEU A 20 59.15 -22.79 5.52
N LYS A 21 59.56 -23.63 4.56
CA LYS A 21 58.95 -23.63 3.22
C LYS A 21 57.47 -24.02 3.29
N LYS A 22 57.12 -25.07 4.04
CA LYS A 22 55.72 -25.50 4.23
C LYS A 22 54.87 -24.42 4.91
N ILE A 23 55.39 -23.79 5.97
CA ILE A 23 54.68 -22.69 6.66
C ILE A 23 54.42 -21.52 5.71
N LYS A 24 55.38 -21.17 4.83
CA LYS A 24 55.19 -20.13 3.82
C LYS A 24 54.09 -20.49 2.82
N GLU A 25 54.10 -21.72 2.30
CA GLU A 25 53.09 -22.21 1.36
C GLU A 25 51.69 -22.20 2.00
N GLU A 26 51.56 -22.66 3.24
CA GLU A 26 50.30 -22.62 4.01
C GLU A 26 49.81 -21.18 4.25
N LEU A 27 50.72 -20.26 4.61
CA LEU A 27 50.38 -18.84 4.77
C LEU A 27 49.88 -18.22 3.47
N ASP A 28 50.51 -18.51 2.33
CA ASP A 28 50.10 -17.99 1.03
C ASP A 28 48.68 -18.47 0.65
N VAL A 29 48.37 -19.74 0.92
CA VAL A 29 47.01 -20.29 0.74
C VAL A 29 46.01 -19.56 1.62
N LEU A 30 46.27 -19.43 2.92
CA LEU A 30 45.37 -18.74 3.84
C LEU A 30 45.16 -17.26 3.49
N TYR A 31 46.18 -16.57 2.98
CA TYR A 31 46.02 -15.18 2.53
C TYR A 31 45.16 -15.05 1.27
N LYS A 32 45.24 -16.02 0.35
CA LYS A 32 44.34 -16.08 -0.81
C LYS A 32 42.89 -16.33 -0.37
N GLU A 33 42.67 -17.34 0.48
CA GLU A 33 41.34 -17.61 1.06
C GLU A 33 40.77 -16.38 1.78
N LEU A 34 41.61 -15.69 2.57
CA LEU A 34 41.20 -14.46 3.27
C LEU A 34 40.78 -13.34 2.32
N ARG A 35 41.43 -13.22 1.16
CA ARG A 35 41.08 -12.22 0.15
C ARG A 35 39.73 -12.57 -0.48
N GLU A 36 39.55 -13.82 -0.90
CA GLU A 36 38.30 -14.30 -1.50
C GLU A 36 37.10 -14.13 -0.55
N GLU A 37 37.26 -14.47 0.73
CA GLU A 37 36.19 -14.28 1.72
C GLU A 37 35.86 -12.80 1.97
N LYS A 38 36.85 -11.90 1.87
CA LYS A 38 36.60 -10.45 1.95
C LYS A 38 35.83 -9.94 0.75
N GLU A 39 36.14 -10.41 -0.46
CA GLU A 39 35.40 -10.06 -1.68
C GLU A 39 33.95 -10.54 -1.59
N LYS A 40 33.71 -11.81 -1.19
CA LYS A 40 32.36 -12.34 -0.93
C LYS A 40 31.59 -11.51 0.08
N LYS A 41 32.26 -11.04 1.14
CA LYS A 41 31.65 -10.17 2.17
C LYS A 41 31.25 -8.81 1.59
N GLU A 42 32.07 -8.22 0.74
CA GLU A 42 31.80 -6.94 0.10
C GLU A 42 30.59 -7.02 -0.83
N ASP A 43 30.56 -8.02 -1.71
CA ASP A 43 29.41 -8.30 -2.57
C ASP A 43 28.11 -8.48 -1.78
N LEU A 44 28.21 -9.21 -0.67
CA LEU A 44 27.06 -9.46 0.19
C LEU A 44 26.60 -8.20 0.94
N ASN A 45 27.52 -7.32 1.34
CA ASN A 45 27.16 -6.01 1.90
C ASN A 45 26.43 -5.14 0.88
N ASN A 46 26.86 -5.16 -0.39
CA ASN A 46 26.18 -4.44 -1.47
C ASN A 46 24.76 -4.96 -1.68
N LYS A 47 24.56 -6.29 -1.71
CA LYS A 47 23.24 -6.92 -1.78
C LYS A 47 22.35 -6.53 -0.60
N ILE A 48 22.89 -6.50 0.63
CA ILE A 48 22.16 -6.06 1.82
C ILE A 48 21.76 -4.59 1.72
N ALA A 49 22.66 -3.71 1.26
CA ALA A 49 22.38 -2.29 1.11
C ALA A 49 21.25 -2.06 0.09
N ASN A 50 21.29 -2.74 -1.05
CA ASN A 50 20.24 -2.69 -2.07
C ASN A 50 18.89 -3.16 -1.52
N LEU A 51 18.84 -4.31 -0.84
CA LEU A 51 17.59 -4.79 -0.22
C LEU A 51 17.04 -3.82 0.84
N LYS A 52 17.91 -3.18 1.63
CA LYS A 52 17.46 -2.16 2.60
C LYS A 52 16.84 -0.95 1.90
N SER A 53 17.41 -0.52 0.77
CA SER A 53 16.85 0.54 -0.06
C SER A 53 15.47 0.14 -0.61
N GLU A 54 15.35 -1.05 -1.17
CA GLU A 54 14.06 -1.59 -1.66
C GLU A 54 13.00 -1.64 -0.55
N ILE A 55 13.36 -2.13 0.63
CA ILE A 55 12.48 -2.14 1.81
C ILE A 55 12.03 -0.72 2.18
N SER A 56 12.93 0.25 2.12
CA SER A 56 12.61 1.66 2.40
C SER A 56 11.60 2.20 1.39
N ASN A 57 11.81 1.93 0.10
CA ASN A 57 10.90 2.38 -0.96
C ASN A 57 9.51 1.76 -0.81
N VAL A 58 9.43 0.44 -0.57
CA VAL A 58 8.14 -0.24 -0.32
C VAL A 58 7.43 0.33 0.91
N ARG A 59 8.16 0.73 1.96
CA ARG A 59 7.54 1.39 3.14
C ARG A 59 6.96 2.76 2.81
N ILE A 60 7.64 3.54 1.97
CA ILE A 60 7.14 4.83 1.51
C ILE A 60 5.87 4.63 0.68
N GLU A 61 5.89 3.72 -0.29
CA GLU A 61 4.71 3.36 -1.09
C GLU A 61 3.54 2.90 -0.21
N PHE A 62 3.80 2.03 0.76
CA PHE A 62 2.80 1.55 1.72
C PHE A 62 2.19 2.71 2.52
N SER A 63 3.00 3.65 3.00
CA SER A 63 2.53 4.83 3.71
C SER A 63 1.65 5.73 2.84
N ASN A 64 2.04 5.93 1.59
CA ASN A 64 1.27 6.73 0.63
C ASN A 64 -0.09 6.10 0.35
N ARG A 65 -0.13 4.79 0.06
CA ARG A 65 -1.39 4.05 -0.16
C ARG A 65 -2.27 4.01 1.09
N LYS A 66 -1.68 3.94 2.28
CA LYS A 66 -2.42 4.01 3.54
C LYS A 66 -3.12 5.37 3.70
N ASN A 67 -2.46 6.46 3.32
CA ASN A 67 -3.04 7.80 3.35
C ASN A 67 -4.17 7.94 2.32
N GLU A 68 -4.00 7.37 1.12
CA GLU A 68 -5.05 7.33 0.10
C GLU A 68 -6.29 6.56 0.60
N ALA A 69 -6.10 5.39 1.20
CA ALA A 69 -7.19 4.62 1.81
C ALA A 69 -7.91 5.40 2.93
N ALA A 70 -7.20 6.24 3.68
CA ALA A 70 -7.81 7.09 4.70
C ALA A 70 -8.70 8.18 4.08
N LYS A 71 -8.24 8.81 2.99
CA LYS A 71 -9.02 9.81 2.24
C LYS A 71 -10.28 9.19 1.61
N GLU A 72 -10.17 8.00 1.01
CA GLU A 72 -11.36 7.31 0.47
C GLU A 72 -12.38 6.95 1.56
N ARG A 73 -11.91 6.56 2.76
CA ARG A 73 -12.81 6.34 3.92
C ARG A 73 -13.50 7.60 4.41
N GLU A 74 -12.87 8.76 4.25
CA GLU A 74 -13.47 10.06 4.58
C GLU A 74 -14.57 10.41 3.57
N LYS A 75 -14.26 10.32 2.27
CA LYS A 75 -15.25 10.49 1.19
C LYS A 75 -16.48 9.59 1.36
N LEU A 76 -16.27 8.31 1.69
CA LEU A 76 -17.38 7.38 1.97
C LEU A 76 -18.24 7.80 3.15
N ARG A 77 -17.64 8.38 4.19
CA ARG A 77 -18.40 8.90 5.35
C ARG A 77 -19.24 10.11 4.97
N GLU A 78 -18.67 11.03 4.20
CA GLU A 78 -19.38 12.21 3.68
C GLU A 78 -20.56 11.79 2.79
N LEU A 79 -20.31 10.95 1.79
CA LEU A 79 -21.35 10.42 0.89
C LEU A 79 -22.46 9.71 1.66
N ARG A 80 -22.13 8.89 2.67
CA ARG A 80 -23.13 8.24 3.52
C ARG A 80 -24.00 9.27 4.27
N GLY A 81 -23.39 10.35 4.77
CA GLY A 81 -24.11 11.44 5.41
C GLY A 81 -25.07 12.14 4.46
N GLU A 82 -24.59 12.48 3.26
CA GLU A 82 -25.39 13.10 2.20
C GLU A 82 -26.56 12.22 1.75
N ILE A 83 -26.31 10.94 1.48
CA ILE A 83 -27.34 9.95 1.14
C ILE A 83 -28.41 9.88 2.24
N THR A 84 -27.99 9.85 3.51
CA THR A 84 -28.92 9.82 4.64
C THR A 84 -29.80 11.07 4.69
N LYS A 85 -29.23 12.25 4.41
CA LYS A 85 -29.96 13.52 4.37
C LYS A 85 -30.94 13.54 3.20
N LEU A 86 -30.50 13.20 2.00
CA LEU A 86 -31.34 13.14 0.79
C LEU A 86 -32.51 12.16 0.96
N ARG A 87 -32.28 10.99 1.56
CA ARG A 87 -33.36 10.02 1.86
C ARG A 87 -34.42 10.60 2.79
N ARG A 88 -34.04 11.43 3.77
CA ARG A 88 -35.02 12.11 4.65
C ARG A 88 -35.79 13.17 3.88
N GLU A 89 -35.10 14.03 3.13
CA GLU A 89 -35.74 15.07 2.32
C GLU A 89 -36.72 14.49 1.30
N ALA A 90 -36.32 13.43 0.58
CA ALA A 90 -37.19 12.71 -0.34
C ALA A 90 -38.39 12.09 0.37
N LYS A 91 -38.19 11.48 1.55
CA LYS A 91 -39.30 10.94 2.36
C LYS A 91 -40.30 12.03 2.77
N ASP A 92 -39.81 13.19 3.21
CA ASP A 92 -40.66 14.30 3.64
C ASP A 92 -41.46 14.89 2.47
N LEU A 93 -40.82 15.03 1.30
CA LEU A 93 -41.50 15.45 0.07
C LEU A 93 -42.54 14.43 -0.39
N ARG A 94 -42.22 13.13 -0.30
CA ARG A 94 -43.14 12.04 -0.64
C ARG A 94 -44.35 11.99 0.29
N LEU A 95 -44.17 12.29 1.58
CA LEU A 95 -45.28 12.44 2.53
C LEU A 95 -46.19 13.63 2.18
N LYS A 96 -45.61 14.76 1.75
CA LYS A 96 -46.38 15.93 1.28
C LYS A 96 -47.15 15.65 -0.01
N LEU A 97 -46.55 14.89 -0.93
CA LEU A 97 -47.18 14.51 -2.20
C LEU A 97 -48.29 13.45 -2.01
N GLY A 98 -48.12 12.56 -1.04
CA GLY A 98 -49.08 11.50 -0.74
C GLY A 98 -49.07 10.39 -1.80
N ARG A 99 -50.26 9.93 -2.22
CA ARG A 99 -50.44 8.91 -3.28
C ARG A 99 -50.70 9.51 -4.67
N ARG A 100 -50.59 10.84 -4.81
CA ARG A 100 -50.87 11.54 -6.06
C ARG A 100 -49.76 11.27 -7.07
N ASP A 101 -50.13 10.99 -8.30
CA ASP A 101 -49.17 10.75 -9.37
C ASP A 101 -48.70 12.09 -9.99
N PRO A 102 -47.39 12.32 -10.16
CA PRO A 102 -46.87 13.56 -10.74
C PRO A 102 -47.40 13.87 -12.15
N ILE A 103 -47.63 12.85 -12.98
CA ILE A 103 -48.08 13.04 -14.37
C ILE A 103 -49.57 13.43 -14.34
N GLU A 104 -50.38 12.74 -13.55
CA GLU A 104 -51.78 13.11 -13.33
C GLU A 104 -51.93 14.55 -12.82
N LEU A 105 -51.11 14.97 -11.85
CA LEU A 105 -51.14 16.33 -11.31
C LEU A 105 -50.81 17.39 -12.38
N LYS A 106 -49.83 17.12 -13.25
CA LYS A 106 -49.48 18.02 -14.36
C LYS A 106 -50.63 18.14 -15.37
N ASN A 107 -51.21 17.01 -15.77
CA ASN A 107 -52.35 16.98 -16.70
C ASN A 107 -53.59 17.69 -16.10
N GLN A 108 -53.84 17.51 -14.81
CA GLN A 108 -54.91 18.21 -14.09
C GLN A 108 -54.66 19.72 -14.06
N LEU A 109 -53.42 20.15 -13.81
CA LEU A 109 -53.06 21.57 -13.81
C LEU A 109 -53.31 22.20 -15.18
N GLU A 110 -52.81 21.56 -16.25
CA GLU A 110 -52.99 22.05 -17.63
C GLU A 110 -54.48 22.13 -18.01
N SER A 111 -55.27 21.13 -17.63
CA SER A 111 -56.71 21.12 -17.90
C SER A 111 -57.45 22.26 -17.18
N LEU A 112 -57.13 22.50 -15.91
CA LEU A 112 -57.73 23.59 -15.12
C LEU A 112 -57.30 24.97 -15.63
N GLU A 113 -56.04 25.13 -16.02
CA GLU A 113 -55.53 26.38 -16.60
C GLU A 113 -56.20 26.66 -17.95
N TRP A 114 -56.41 25.63 -18.78
CA TRP A 114 -57.16 25.75 -20.01
C TRP A 114 -58.61 26.18 -19.73
N GLU A 115 -59.30 25.48 -18.83
CA GLU A 115 -60.70 25.77 -18.48
C GLU A 115 -60.86 27.19 -17.93
N TYR A 116 -59.88 27.66 -17.15
CA TYR A 116 -59.86 29.03 -16.62
C TYR A 116 -59.73 30.08 -17.73
N GLN A 117 -59.00 29.78 -18.81
CA GLN A 117 -58.79 30.70 -19.93
C GLN A 117 -59.98 30.75 -20.91
N THR A 118 -60.69 29.65 -21.09
CA THR A 118 -61.68 29.52 -22.17
C THR A 118 -63.13 29.53 -21.70
N SER A 119 -63.39 29.34 -20.40
CA SER A 119 -64.74 29.31 -19.85
C SER A 119 -65.18 30.68 -19.34
N THR A 120 -66.49 30.93 -19.35
CA THR A 120 -67.08 32.09 -18.67
C THR A 120 -67.53 31.67 -17.28
N LEU A 121 -66.96 32.28 -16.25
CA LEU A 121 -67.16 31.89 -14.85
C LEU A 121 -67.76 33.05 -14.07
N THR A 122 -68.58 32.72 -13.08
CA THR A 122 -68.96 33.70 -12.05
C THR A 122 -67.78 34.00 -11.12
N LEU A 123 -67.80 35.14 -10.44
CA LEU A 123 -66.73 35.52 -9.50
C LEU A 123 -66.50 34.46 -8.40
N GLU A 124 -67.55 33.77 -7.96
CA GLU A 124 -67.48 32.71 -6.94
C GLU A 124 -66.77 31.45 -7.48
N GLU A 125 -67.06 31.08 -8.73
CA GLU A 125 -66.43 29.96 -9.43
C GLU A 125 -64.97 30.27 -9.76
N GLU A 126 -64.69 31.49 -10.21
CA GLU A 126 -63.34 31.96 -10.48
C GLU A 126 -62.45 31.85 -9.23
N LYS A 127 -62.93 32.33 -8.08
CA LYS A 127 -62.21 32.21 -6.79
C LYS A 127 -62.00 30.76 -6.35
N ARG A 128 -62.90 29.84 -6.71
CA ARG A 128 -62.73 28.41 -6.42
C ARG A 128 -61.68 27.80 -7.34
N MET A 129 -61.74 28.14 -8.63
CA MET A 129 -60.82 27.64 -9.64
C MET A 129 -59.38 28.07 -9.35
N VAL A 130 -59.16 29.35 -9.06
CA VAL A 130 -57.82 29.88 -8.75
C VAL A 130 -57.22 29.17 -7.54
N ARG A 131 -57.99 28.95 -6.47
CA ARG A 131 -57.52 28.21 -5.28
C ARG A 131 -57.12 26.77 -5.61
N LEU A 132 -57.89 26.09 -6.45
CA LEU A 132 -57.60 24.72 -6.86
C LEU A 132 -56.34 24.65 -7.74
N ILE A 133 -56.19 25.57 -8.69
CA ILE A 133 -54.99 25.72 -9.53
C ILE A 133 -53.76 25.93 -8.65
N GLU A 134 -53.83 26.82 -7.66
CA GLU A 134 -52.74 27.07 -6.72
C GLU A 134 -52.37 25.82 -5.90
N GLU A 135 -53.35 25.07 -5.40
CA GLU A 135 -53.10 23.81 -4.68
C GLU A 135 -52.40 22.78 -5.58
N ILE A 136 -52.94 22.53 -6.78
CA ILE A 136 -52.35 21.57 -7.71
C ILE A 136 -50.95 22.00 -8.15
N ARG A 137 -50.75 23.30 -8.44
CA ARG A 137 -49.44 23.85 -8.79
C ARG A 137 -48.42 23.65 -7.67
N SER A 138 -48.81 23.85 -6.41
CA SER A 138 -47.98 23.55 -5.24
C SER A 138 -47.59 22.06 -5.18
N LEU A 139 -48.52 21.16 -5.49
CA LEU A 139 -48.24 19.71 -5.49
C LEU A 139 -47.34 19.28 -6.64
N VAL A 140 -47.52 19.85 -7.84
CA VAL A 140 -46.62 19.66 -8.98
C VAL A 140 -45.20 20.08 -8.60
N HIS A 141 -45.04 21.24 -7.95
CA HIS A 141 -43.73 21.70 -7.46
C HIS A 141 -43.10 20.75 -6.45
N VAL A 142 -43.89 20.18 -5.53
CA VAL A 142 -43.39 19.17 -4.58
C VAL A 142 -42.93 17.91 -5.33
N ALA A 143 -43.66 17.48 -6.35
CA ALA A 143 -43.30 16.32 -7.17
C ALA A 143 -42.00 16.55 -7.96
N GLU A 144 -41.81 17.73 -8.53
CA GLU A 144 -40.58 18.08 -9.25
C GLU A 144 -39.36 18.08 -8.32
N LYS A 145 -39.50 18.69 -7.14
CA LYS A 145 -38.44 18.63 -6.11
C LYS A 145 -38.14 17.21 -5.64
N LEU A 146 -39.16 16.35 -5.56
CA LEU A 146 -38.96 14.95 -5.19
C LEU A 146 -38.13 14.23 -6.25
N ASP A 147 -38.47 14.39 -7.54
CA ASP A 147 -37.70 13.81 -8.65
C ASP A 147 -36.25 14.33 -8.68
N GLU A 148 -36.03 15.62 -8.48
CA GLU A 148 -34.68 16.19 -8.32
C GLU A 148 -33.89 15.51 -7.19
N LYS A 149 -34.51 15.33 -6.02
CA LYS A 149 -33.87 14.69 -4.86
C LYS A 149 -33.62 13.21 -5.08
N GLU A 150 -34.51 12.50 -5.76
CA GLU A 150 -34.32 11.09 -6.11
C GLU A 150 -33.19 10.92 -7.14
N ARG A 151 -33.05 11.84 -8.10
CA ARG A 151 -31.90 11.86 -9.04
C ARG A 151 -30.59 12.16 -8.33
N GLU A 152 -30.56 13.16 -7.45
CA GLU A 152 -29.39 13.47 -6.61
C GLU A 152 -28.99 12.25 -5.75
N LEU A 153 -29.97 11.61 -5.12
CA LEU A 153 -29.76 10.42 -4.30
C LEU A 153 -29.12 9.30 -5.12
N LYS A 154 -29.66 9.00 -6.30
CA LYS A 154 -29.12 7.96 -7.19
C LYS A 154 -27.68 8.27 -7.60
N ALA A 155 -27.39 9.51 -7.99
CA ALA A 155 -26.03 9.93 -8.34
C ALA A 155 -25.05 9.77 -7.16
N LYS A 156 -25.48 10.07 -5.93
CA LYS A 156 -24.66 9.90 -4.73
C LYS A 156 -24.47 8.43 -4.36
N GLU A 157 -25.47 7.58 -4.56
CA GLU A 157 -25.37 6.13 -4.36
C GLU A 157 -24.36 5.51 -5.35
N GLU A 158 -24.42 5.89 -6.63
CA GLU A 158 -23.44 5.48 -7.65
C GLU A 158 -22.01 5.97 -7.32
N ALA A 159 -21.87 7.20 -6.83
CA ALA A 159 -20.58 7.72 -6.38
C ALA A 159 -20.04 6.97 -5.15
N TYR A 160 -20.92 6.58 -4.23
CA TYR A 160 -20.56 5.79 -3.05
C TYR A 160 -20.07 4.40 -3.48
N GLU A 161 -20.75 3.74 -4.41
CA GLU A 161 -20.34 2.43 -4.93
C GLU A 161 -18.94 2.49 -5.59
N LYS A 162 -18.70 3.47 -6.46
CA LYS A 162 -17.37 3.69 -7.07
C LYS A 162 -16.27 3.96 -6.03
N ALA A 163 -16.59 4.71 -4.97
CA ALA A 163 -15.65 4.96 -3.88
C ALA A 163 -15.36 3.69 -3.06
N VAL A 164 -16.34 2.79 -2.90
CA VAL A 164 -16.12 1.47 -2.29
C VAL A 164 -15.17 0.64 -3.15
N GLU A 165 -15.41 0.54 -4.46
CA GLU A 165 -14.54 -0.18 -5.39
C GLU A 165 -13.10 0.34 -5.38
N SER A 166 -12.94 1.67 -5.43
CA SER A 166 -11.62 2.31 -5.32
C SER A 166 -10.92 1.96 -4.01
N LEU A 167 -11.63 2.02 -2.87
CA LEU A 167 -11.06 1.65 -1.58
C LEU A 167 -10.66 0.18 -1.52
N GLU A 168 -11.43 -0.72 -2.13
CA GLU A 168 -11.07 -2.13 -2.23
C GLU A 168 -9.81 -2.36 -3.08
N ALA A 169 -9.67 -1.64 -4.19
CA ALA A 169 -8.46 -1.68 -5.01
C ALA A 169 -7.22 -1.24 -4.20
N VAL A 170 -7.30 -0.12 -3.49
CA VAL A 170 -6.20 0.37 -2.63
C VAL A 170 -5.87 -0.65 -1.51
N ARG A 171 -6.88 -1.31 -0.93
CA ARG A 171 -6.66 -2.37 0.07
C ARG A 171 -5.91 -3.57 -0.50
N LYS A 172 -6.25 -4.00 -1.72
CA LYS A 172 -5.55 -5.10 -2.40
C LYS A 172 -4.08 -4.73 -2.63
N GLU A 173 -3.81 -3.52 -3.10
CA GLU A 173 -2.43 -3.04 -3.27
C GLU A 173 -1.66 -3.00 -1.94
N LEU A 174 -2.29 -2.55 -0.85
CA LEU A 174 -1.67 -2.55 0.48
C LEU A 174 -1.30 -3.95 0.97
N GLU A 175 -2.14 -4.95 0.74
CA GLU A 175 -1.81 -6.33 1.09
C GLU A 175 -0.64 -6.85 0.24
N GLY A 176 -0.63 -6.58 -1.06
CA GLY A 176 0.50 -6.94 -1.94
C GLY A 176 1.82 -6.29 -1.51
N LEU A 177 1.80 -5.01 -1.12
CA LEU A 177 2.99 -4.32 -0.58
C LEU A 177 3.46 -4.93 0.74
N LYS A 178 2.53 -5.37 1.60
CA LYS A 178 2.84 -6.01 2.88
C LYS A 178 3.47 -7.39 2.68
N GLU A 179 2.96 -8.17 1.72
CA GLU A 179 3.55 -9.45 1.32
C GLU A 179 4.97 -9.25 0.78
N LYS A 180 5.14 -8.34 -0.19
CA LYS A 180 6.46 -7.98 -0.74
C LYS A 180 7.43 -7.54 0.35
N LEU A 181 6.99 -6.71 1.29
CA LEU A 181 7.80 -6.30 2.44
C LEU A 181 8.22 -7.50 3.31
N GLY A 182 7.33 -8.45 3.52
CA GLY A 182 7.59 -9.70 4.23
C GLY A 182 8.66 -10.54 3.54
N GLU A 183 8.56 -10.71 2.21
CA GLU A 183 9.55 -11.42 1.41
C GLU A 183 10.93 -10.76 1.44
N LEU A 184 10.98 -9.43 1.26
CA LEU A 184 12.23 -8.67 1.31
C LEU A 184 12.91 -8.79 2.68
N LYS A 185 12.13 -8.76 3.77
CA LYS A 185 12.67 -8.98 5.13
C LYS A 185 13.25 -10.37 5.30
N LYS A 186 12.58 -11.42 4.81
CA LYS A 186 13.10 -12.80 4.83
C LYS A 186 14.40 -12.92 4.04
N LYS A 187 14.45 -12.35 2.83
CA LYS A 187 15.67 -12.32 2.00
C LYS A 187 16.81 -11.60 2.73
N LEU A 188 16.52 -10.46 3.36
CA LEU A 188 17.49 -9.70 4.15
C LEU A 188 18.03 -10.52 5.32
N GLU A 189 17.17 -11.25 6.02
CA GLU A 189 17.55 -12.13 7.13
C GLU A 189 18.53 -13.22 6.70
N VAL A 190 18.24 -13.91 5.58
CA VAL A 190 19.13 -14.91 5.00
C VAL A 190 20.49 -14.32 4.65
N LEU A 191 20.53 -13.14 4.02
CA LEU A 191 21.81 -12.48 3.73
C LEU A 191 22.56 -12.08 4.99
N LEU A 192 21.86 -11.60 6.02
CA LEU A 192 22.49 -11.23 7.29
C LEU A 192 23.11 -12.45 7.98
N GLU A 193 22.46 -13.61 7.92
CA GLU A 193 23.02 -14.86 8.44
C GLU A 193 24.27 -15.27 7.65
N ARG A 194 24.19 -15.28 6.32
CA ARG A 194 25.34 -15.58 5.46
C ARG A 194 26.52 -14.64 5.72
N ARG A 195 26.26 -13.38 6.05
CA ARG A 195 27.31 -12.43 6.47
C ARG A 195 27.99 -12.84 7.76
N ARG A 196 27.25 -13.39 8.73
CA ARG A 196 27.81 -13.86 10.01
C ARG A 196 28.74 -15.04 9.77
N GLU A 197 28.30 -16.03 8.98
CA GLU A 197 29.12 -17.17 8.58
C GLU A 197 30.45 -16.74 7.95
N ILE A 198 30.41 -15.82 6.98
CA ILE A 198 31.62 -15.28 6.33
C ILE A 198 32.52 -14.56 7.35
N ASN A 199 31.95 -13.82 8.30
CA ASN A 199 32.76 -13.16 9.35
C ASN A 199 33.44 -14.18 10.27
N GLU A 200 32.78 -15.28 10.58
CA GLU A 200 33.34 -16.38 11.37
C GLU A 200 34.46 -17.09 10.62
N HIS A 201 34.27 -17.37 9.32
CA HIS A 201 35.30 -17.93 8.46
C HIS A 201 36.54 -17.02 8.39
N ILE A 202 36.34 -15.72 8.15
CA ILE A 202 37.41 -14.72 8.15
C ILE A 202 38.16 -14.71 9.50
N ARG A 203 37.45 -14.83 10.62
CA ARG A 203 38.05 -14.88 11.96
C ARG A 203 38.93 -16.12 12.12
N SER A 204 38.41 -17.29 11.74
CA SER A 204 39.13 -18.56 11.77
C SER A 204 40.41 -18.52 10.92
N ILE A 205 40.34 -17.97 9.69
CA ILE A 205 41.51 -17.82 8.83
C ILE A 205 42.56 -16.91 9.49
N ARG A 206 42.15 -15.78 10.09
CA ARG A 206 43.08 -14.88 10.79
C ARG A 206 43.76 -15.56 11.99
N GLU A 207 43.02 -16.37 12.75
CA GLU A 207 43.58 -17.13 13.86
C GLU A 207 44.61 -18.16 13.37
N LYS A 208 44.32 -18.88 12.28
CA LYS A 208 45.28 -19.80 11.65
C LYS A 208 46.55 -19.09 11.18
N ILE A 209 46.40 -17.95 10.49
CA ILE A 209 47.53 -17.11 10.07
C ILE A 209 48.37 -16.68 11.28
N SER A 210 47.74 -16.27 12.38
CA SER A 210 48.45 -15.87 13.60
C SER A 210 49.27 -17.02 14.18
N LYS A 211 48.69 -18.23 14.29
CA LYS A 211 49.38 -19.42 14.79
C LYS A 211 50.55 -19.86 13.91
N LEU A 212 50.41 -19.75 12.59
CA LEU A 212 51.50 -20.06 11.67
C LEU A 212 52.62 -19.03 11.72
N LYS A 213 52.30 -17.75 11.99
CA LYS A 213 53.33 -16.72 12.19
C LYS A 213 54.15 -16.97 13.44
N THR A 214 53.51 -17.30 14.57
CA THR A 214 54.25 -17.61 15.81
C THR A 214 55.16 -18.81 15.63
N ARG A 215 54.67 -19.90 15.00
CA ARG A 215 55.47 -21.09 14.70
C ARG A 215 56.64 -20.85 13.73
N ARG A 216 56.56 -19.79 12.90
CA ARG A 216 57.64 -19.40 11.98
C ARG A 216 58.75 -18.63 12.69
N GLU A 217 58.41 -18.00 13.81
CA GLU A 217 59.29 -17.13 14.60
C GLU A 217 59.96 -17.88 15.76
N GLU A 218 59.39 -19.01 16.20
CA GLU A 218 59.98 -20.06 17.05
C GLU A 218 61.01 -20.92 16.30
#